data_AF-A0AB74DXS9-F1
#
_entry.id   AF-A0AB74DXS9-F1
#
_cell.length_a   1.000
_cell.length_b   1.000
_cell.length_c   1.000
_cell.angle_alpha   90.00
_cell.angle_beta   90.00
_cell.angle_gamma   90.00
#
_symmetry.space_group_name_H-M   'P 1'
#
loop_
_entity.id
_entity.type
_entity.pdbx_description
1 polymer ?
#
loop_
_entity_poly.entity_id
_entity_poly.type
_entity_poly.pdbx_seq_one_letter_code
_entity_poly.pdbx_strand_id
1 'polypeptide(L)'
;MLKERRNQGTIALLGISLIFLVVAAVMGFIQYQKVNTKTAYDRNSESGANSAVYAEVSYIFPEALIEVEDNTQVWLVAYQDGYVGLQAKKGDKQIAQLLEKEKKGELEKNPVRIVGSYVNANSPKKNQGYISNYGSLVRGLLADNPEVITVMSSSSYISITEFESDNLAFMFYILFLIGLCVFFVVIGIIGRKKNIAAYEEIYAAYPEAKDNLNILLEQASFHDDVLKIAVYKDHLITYYRGFKAIDLKQVVHLYHHILTMHRGFVASNRNSTLVAIRNNQKKYQMPIKNIGKTTDTKLQSTFDYLYNHFPHIRLGV
;
A
#
# COMPACT_ATOMS: atom_id res chain seq x y z
N MET A 1 -20.70 16.47 -27.99
CA MET A 1 -21.31 17.09 -26.79
C MET A 1 -20.35 17.07 -25.62
N LEU A 2 -20.01 18.26 -25.12
CA LEU A 2 -19.35 18.48 -23.84
C LEU A 2 -20.30 18.12 -22.70
N LYS A 3 -19.80 17.37 -21.72
CA LYS A 3 -20.54 17.08 -20.48
C LYS A 3 -19.68 17.51 -19.30
N GLU A 4 -20.33 18.06 -18.29
CA GLU A 4 -19.66 18.39 -17.03
C GLU A 4 -19.24 17.11 -16.31
N ARG A 5 -17.95 17.00 -15.95
CA ARG A 5 -17.37 15.82 -15.31
C ARG A 5 -16.60 16.19 -14.05
N ARG A 6 -17.31 16.74 -13.05
CA ARG A 6 -16.73 17.13 -11.74
C ARG A 6 -15.93 16.01 -11.07
N ASN A 7 -16.41 14.77 -11.18
CA ASN A 7 -15.84 13.60 -10.51
C ASN A 7 -14.85 12.81 -11.37
N GLN A 8 -14.36 13.39 -12.49
CA GLN A 8 -13.43 12.70 -13.37
C GLN A 8 -12.14 12.30 -12.63
N GLY A 9 -11.79 11.01 -12.71
CA GLY A 9 -10.65 10.43 -11.99
C GLY A 9 -10.95 10.11 -10.52
N THR A 10 -11.78 10.89 -9.84
CA THR A 10 -12.14 10.67 -8.42
C THR A 10 -12.81 9.32 -8.20
N ILE A 11 -13.76 8.92 -9.05
CA ILE A 11 -14.48 7.63 -8.90
C ILE A 11 -13.50 6.45 -9.04
N ALA A 12 -12.55 6.52 -9.99
CA ALA A 12 -11.55 5.49 -10.16
C ALA A 12 -10.62 5.38 -8.94
N LEU A 13 -10.21 6.53 -8.38
CA LEU A 13 -9.37 6.57 -7.18
C LEU A 13 -10.10 6.05 -5.94
N LEU A 14 -11.41 6.33 -5.80
CA LEU A 14 -12.24 5.75 -4.74
C LEU A 14 -12.39 4.24 -4.91
N GLY A 15 -12.55 3.74 -6.14
CA GLY A 15 -12.56 2.30 -6.42
C GLY A 15 -11.25 1.62 -6.04
N ILE A 16 -10.10 2.23 -6.38
CA ILE A 16 -8.77 1.74 -5.99
C ILE A 16 -8.60 1.74 -4.46
N SER A 17 -9.02 2.82 -3.80
CA SER A 17 -9.01 2.92 -2.34
C SER A 17 -9.84 1.82 -1.68
N LEU A 18 -11.02 1.50 -2.20
CA LEU A 18 -11.86 0.42 -1.69
C LEU A 18 -11.19 -0.95 -1.83
N ILE A 19 -10.50 -1.21 -2.96
CA ILE A 19 -9.75 -2.46 -3.15
C ILE A 19 -8.67 -2.61 -2.06
N PHE A 20 -7.87 -1.58 -1.81
CA PHE A 20 -6.85 -1.63 -0.75
C PHE A 20 -7.46 -1.82 0.64
N LEU A 21 -8.61 -1.21 0.91
CA LEU A 21 -9.32 -1.38 2.17
C LEU A 21 -9.80 -2.82 2.37
N VAL A 22 -10.36 -3.44 1.32
CA VAL A 22 -10.81 -4.85 1.36
C VAL A 22 -9.61 -5.78 1.58
N VAL A 23 -8.50 -5.57 0.87
CA VAL A 23 -7.28 -6.37 1.08
C VAL A 23 -6.76 -6.21 2.51
N ALA A 24 -6.73 -4.98 3.04
CA ALA A 24 -6.32 -4.73 4.42
C ALA A 24 -7.25 -5.43 5.44
N ALA A 25 -8.56 -5.44 5.19
CA ALA A 25 -9.53 -6.11 6.05
C ALA A 25 -9.35 -7.64 6.04
N VAL A 26 -9.17 -8.25 4.86
CA VAL A 26 -8.88 -9.69 4.74
C VAL A 26 -7.58 -10.05 5.44
N MET A 27 -6.52 -9.27 5.23
CA MET A 27 -5.24 -9.47 5.93
C MET A 27 -5.41 -9.33 7.43
N GLY A 28 -6.11 -8.30 7.92
CA GLY A 28 -6.43 -8.12 9.33
C GLY A 28 -7.17 -9.32 9.93
N PHE A 29 -8.10 -9.91 9.18
CA PHE A 29 -8.80 -11.13 9.59
C PHE A 29 -7.87 -12.35 9.65
N ILE A 30 -6.98 -12.53 8.68
CA ILE A 30 -5.94 -13.58 8.70
C ILE A 30 -5.04 -13.41 9.93
N GLN A 31 -4.59 -12.18 10.20
CA GLN A 31 -3.76 -11.88 11.37
C GLN A 31 -4.51 -12.16 12.67
N TYR A 32 -5.80 -11.80 12.74
CA TYR A 32 -6.65 -12.10 13.89
C TYR A 32 -6.75 -13.62 14.14
N GLN A 33 -6.92 -14.42 13.09
CA GLN A 33 -6.90 -15.88 13.22
C GLN A 33 -5.55 -16.41 13.67
N LYS A 34 -4.44 -15.85 13.15
CA LYS A 34 -3.07 -16.25 13.54
C LYS A 34 -2.83 -15.98 15.04
N VAL A 35 -3.22 -14.81 15.53
CA VAL A 35 -3.07 -14.42 16.94
C VAL A 35 -3.99 -15.24 17.85
N ASN A 36 -5.19 -15.58 17.38
CA ASN A 36 -6.16 -16.41 18.10
C ASN A 36 -6.14 -17.86 17.64
N THR A 37 -4.96 -18.37 17.24
CA THR A 37 -4.82 -19.71 16.67
C THR A 37 -5.43 -20.77 17.58
N LYS A 38 -6.29 -21.62 17.04
CA LYS A 38 -6.86 -22.77 17.76
C LYS A 38 -6.02 -24.04 17.57
N THR A 39 -4.85 -23.91 16.94
CA THR A 39 -3.94 -25.03 16.72
C THR A 39 -3.07 -25.20 17.96
N ALA A 40 -3.30 -26.27 18.72
CA ALA A 40 -2.40 -26.64 19.81
C ALA A 40 -1.04 -27.08 19.25
N TYR A 41 0.04 -26.83 19.99
CA TYR A 41 1.35 -27.39 19.67
C TYR A 41 1.30 -28.92 19.79
N ASP A 42 1.84 -29.60 18.78
CA ASP A 42 1.98 -31.05 18.75
C ASP A 42 3.42 -31.40 18.40
N ARG A 43 4.10 -32.08 19.33
CA ARG A 43 5.49 -32.53 19.18
C ARG A 43 5.70 -33.52 18.03
N ASN A 44 4.66 -34.25 17.64
CA ASN A 44 4.71 -35.25 16.56
C ASN A 44 4.31 -34.67 15.20
N SER A 45 3.86 -33.42 15.16
CA SER A 45 3.43 -32.78 13.92
C SER A 45 4.63 -32.37 13.07
N GLU A 46 4.56 -32.61 11.77
CA GLU A 46 5.50 -32.06 10.78
C GLU A 46 5.17 -30.61 10.35
N SER A 47 4.18 -29.99 11.00
CA SER A 47 3.42 -28.83 10.56
C SER A 47 4.03 -27.96 9.43
N GLY A 48 3.28 -27.87 8.32
CA GLY A 48 3.45 -26.95 7.21
C GLY A 48 3.38 -25.45 7.55
N ALA A 49 3.45 -24.60 6.51
CA ALA A 49 3.66 -23.14 6.47
C ALA A 49 3.24 -22.30 7.71
N ASN A 50 4.13 -21.40 8.19
CA ASN A 50 4.03 -20.49 9.36
C ASN A 50 2.86 -20.73 10.33
N SER A 51 2.75 -21.94 10.89
CA SER A 51 1.69 -22.27 11.83
C SER A 51 1.97 -21.59 13.16
N ALA A 52 1.18 -20.57 13.45
CA ALA A 52 1.01 -20.12 14.82
C ALA A 52 0.34 -21.26 15.60
N VAL A 53 0.96 -21.63 16.70
CA VAL A 53 0.50 -22.68 17.61
C VAL A 53 0.38 -22.10 19.01
N TYR A 54 -0.46 -22.71 19.83
CA TYR A 54 -0.53 -22.39 21.25
C TYR A 54 -0.10 -23.57 22.11
N ALA A 55 0.45 -23.28 23.28
CA ALA A 55 0.66 -24.23 24.36
C ALA A 55 0.03 -23.68 25.64
N GLU A 56 -0.67 -24.53 26.38
CA GLU A 56 -1.12 -24.22 27.74
C GLU A 56 -0.01 -24.63 28.70
N VAL A 57 0.76 -23.65 29.14
CA VAL A 57 1.94 -23.85 29.98
C VAL A 57 1.51 -24.03 31.42
N SER A 58 1.75 -25.21 31.97
CA SER A 58 1.43 -25.60 33.35
C SER A 58 2.64 -25.53 34.30
N TYR A 59 3.85 -25.47 33.74
CA TYR A 59 5.09 -25.33 34.50
C TYR A 59 6.19 -24.72 33.62
N ILE A 60 7.08 -23.93 34.21
CA ILE A 60 8.29 -23.41 33.56
C ILE A 60 9.50 -23.63 34.45
N PHE A 61 10.60 -24.11 33.86
CA PHE A 61 11.85 -24.23 34.61
C PHE A 61 12.39 -22.82 34.96
N PRO A 62 12.95 -22.63 36.17
CA PRO A 62 13.36 -21.31 36.66
C PRO A 62 14.56 -20.71 35.91
N GLU A 63 15.31 -21.55 35.18
CA GLU A 63 16.47 -21.15 34.39
C GLU A 63 16.27 -21.51 32.92
N ALA A 64 16.83 -20.68 32.04
CA ALA A 64 16.82 -20.94 30.61
C ALA A 64 17.71 -22.16 30.30
N LEU A 65 17.20 -23.04 29.44
CA LEU A 65 17.90 -24.24 29.00
C LEU A 65 19.04 -23.89 28.03
N ILE A 66 18.79 -22.96 27.10
CA ILE A 66 19.75 -22.58 26.05
C ILE A 66 19.82 -21.06 25.97
N GLU A 67 21.03 -20.52 25.95
CA GLU A 67 21.28 -19.16 25.48
C GLU A 67 21.68 -19.22 24.00
N VAL A 68 20.99 -18.46 23.17
CA VAL A 68 21.20 -18.43 21.71
C VAL A 68 21.82 -17.08 21.33
N GLU A 69 22.63 -17.07 20.27
CA GLU A 69 23.05 -15.83 19.60
C GLU A 69 21.81 -14.94 19.29
N ASP A 70 21.99 -13.62 19.23
CA ASP A 70 20.92 -12.61 19.08
C ASP A 70 20.03 -12.33 20.31
N ASN A 71 20.57 -12.50 21.53
CA ASN A 71 19.90 -12.11 22.79
C ASN A 71 18.56 -12.82 23.01
N THR A 72 18.47 -14.08 22.57
CA THR A 72 17.31 -14.95 22.82
C THR A 72 17.68 -16.13 23.71
N GLN A 73 16.68 -16.64 24.44
CA GLN A 73 16.80 -17.74 25.38
C GLN A 73 15.71 -18.76 25.10
N VAL A 74 16.02 -20.04 25.31
CA VAL A 74 15.06 -21.13 25.25
C VAL A 74 14.78 -21.61 26.66
N TRP A 75 13.50 -21.58 27.03
CA TRP A 75 13.00 -22.06 28.31
C TRP A 75 12.40 -23.45 28.12
N LEU A 76 12.60 -24.33 29.09
CA LEU A 76 11.88 -25.60 29.11
C LEU A 76 10.53 -25.37 29.81
N VAL A 77 9.43 -25.74 29.16
CA VAL A 77 8.08 -25.60 29.72
C VAL A 77 7.31 -26.90 29.61
N ALA A 78 6.50 -27.20 30.63
CA ALA A 78 5.54 -28.31 30.57
C ALA A 78 4.25 -27.83 29.93
N TYR A 79 3.69 -28.67 29.05
CA TYR A 79 2.38 -28.47 28.43
C TYR A 79 1.72 -29.85 28.26
N GLN A 80 0.42 -29.95 28.55
CA GLN A 80 -0.30 -31.24 28.50
C GLN A 80 0.50 -32.33 29.25
N ASP A 81 0.89 -33.42 28.56
CA ASP A 81 1.63 -34.56 29.10
C ASP A 81 3.11 -34.58 28.64
N GLY A 82 3.70 -33.42 28.32
CA GLY A 82 5.08 -33.35 27.82
C GLY A 82 5.78 -32.02 28.01
N TYR A 83 6.95 -31.89 27.38
CA TYR A 83 7.78 -30.70 27.45
C TYR A 83 8.11 -30.14 26.07
N VAL A 84 8.29 -28.82 26.00
CA VAL A 84 8.68 -28.12 24.78
C VAL A 84 9.64 -26.99 25.09
N GLY A 85 10.55 -26.70 24.14
CA GLY A 85 11.35 -25.49 24.18
C GLY A 85 10.51 -24.26 23.83
N LEU A 86 10.59 -23.22 24.64
CA LEU A 86 9.96 -21.93 24.40
C LEU A 86 11.04 -20.88 24.19
N GLN A 87 11.26 -20.47 22.94
CA GLN A 87 12.22 -19.45 22.57
C GLN A 87 11.62 -18.04 22.69
N ALA A 88 12.28 -17.16 23.43
CA ALA A 88 11.90 -15.75 23.59
C ALA A 88 13.13 -14.84 23.70
N LYS A 89 12.94 -13.52 23.55
CA LYS A 89 14.00 -12.54 23.82
C LYS A 89 14.34 -12.48 25.31
N LYS A 90 15.58 -12.10 25.64
CA LYS A 90 15.96 -11.85 27.04
C LYS A 90 15.09 -10.73 27.62
N GLY A 91 14.47 -10.98 28.78
CA GLY A 91 13.54 -10.04 29.41
C GLY A 91 12.14 -9.99 28.79
N ASP A 92 11.76 -11.02 28.02
CA ASP A 92 10.41 -11.14 27.47
C ASP A 92 9.33 -11.10 28.57
N LYS A 93 8.27 -10.31 28.34
CA LYS A 93 7.21 -10.09 29.32
C LYS A 93 6.36 -11.34 29.57
N GLN A 94 6.14 -12.17 28.56
CA GLN A 94 5.37 -13.41 28.71
C GLN A 94 6.16 -14.41 29.55
N ILE A 95 7.47 -14.54 29.32
CA ILE A 95 8.35 -15.36 30.17
C ILE A 95 8.36 -14.85 31.62
N ALA A 96 8.50 -13.53 31.83
CA ALA A 96 8.47 -12.96 33.17
C ALA A 96 7.16 -13.28 33.92
N GLN A 97 6.02 -13.23 33.21
CA GLN A 97 4.71 -13.59 33.77
C GLN A 97 4.61 -15.08 34.12
N LEU A 98 5.13 -15.97 33.29
CA LEU A 98 5.17 -17.40 33.58
C LEU A 98 6.01 -17.67 34.84
N LEU A 99 7.22 -17.11 34.93
CA LEU A 99 8.11 -17.28 36.08
C LEU A 99 7.49 -16.74 37.37
N GLU A 100 6.76 -15.62 37.32
CA GLU A 100 6.06 -15.07 38.48
C GLU A 100 4.94 -15.99 38.96
N LYS A 101 4.13 -16.52 38.04
CA LYS A 101 3.03 -17.44 38.37
C LYS A 101 3.53 -18.78 38.88
N GLU A 102 4.64 -19.28 38.33
CA GLU A 102 5.30 -20.50 38.81
C GLU A 102 5.75 -20.34 40.26
N LYS A 103 6.40 -19.22 40.60
CA LYS A 103 6.80 -18.92 41.98
C LYS A 103 5.63 -18.88 42.97
N LYS A 104 4.42 -18.58 42.49
CA LYS A 104 3.19 -18.59 43.30
C LYS A 104 2.48 -19.94 43.30
N GLY A 105 2.96 -20.94 42.56
CA GLY A 105 2.30 -22.24 42.40
C GLY A 105 0.95 -22.14 41.67
N GLU A 106 0.79 -21.13 40.81
CA GLU A 106 -0.48 -20.86 40.12
C GLU A 106 -0.59 -21.56 38.76
N LEU A 107 0.53 -21.84 38.09
CA LEU A 107 0.54 -22.39 36.72
C LEU A 107 -0.07 -23.80 36.65
N GLU A 108 0.19 -24.65 37.64
CA GLU A 108 -0.34 -26.01 37.67
C GLU A 108 -1.88 -26.03 37.72
N LYS A 109 -2.46 -25.11 38.51
CA LYS A 109 -3.92 -24.99 38.68
C LYS A 109 -4.58 -24.21 37.55
N ASN A 110 -3.87 -23.21 37.02
CA ASN A 110 -4.35 -22.31 35.98
C ASN A 110 -3.29 -22.13 34.89
N PRO A 111 -3.17 -23.10 33.97
CA PRO A 111 -2.21 -23.04 32.87
C PRO A 111 -2.36 -21.75 32.05
N VAL A 112 -1.23 -21.22 31.59
CA VAL A 112 -1.21 -19.99 30.78
C VAL A 112 -1.05 -20.33 29.32
N ARG A 113 -1.99 -19.84 28.51
CA ARG A 113 -1.92 -19.98 27.05
C ARG A 113 -0.86 -19.05 26.47
N ILE A 114 0.17 -19.64 25.88
CA ILE A 114 1.22 -18.95 25.12
C ILE A 114 1.04 -19.24 23.64
N VAL A 115 1.18 -18.23 22.80
CA VAL A 115 1.10 -18.36 21.33
C VAL A 115 2.47 -18.03 20.74
N GLY A 116 2.94 -18.87 19.82
CA GLY A 116 4.19 -18.65 19.11
C GLY A 116 4.22 -19.37 17.77
N SER A 117 5.32 -19.19 17.04
CA SER A 117 5.54 -19.85 15.76
C SER A 117 6.09 -21.25 16.02
N TYR A 118 5.53 -22.26 15.37
CA TYR A 118 6.14 -23.59 15.32
C TYR A 118 7.42 -23.54 14.49
N VAL A 119 8.54 -23.97 15.07
CA VAL A 119 9.84 -24.07 14.39
C VAL A 119 10.28 -25.53 14.37
N ASN A 120 10.46 -26.09 13.17
CA ASN A 120 11.14 -27.38 12.97
C ASN A 120 12.61 -27.11 12.68
N ALA A 121 13.48 -27.40 13.64
CA ALA A 121 14.92 -27.16 13.52
C ALA A 121 15.60 -28.09 12.51
N ASN A 122 15.01 -29.25 12.20
CA ASN A 122 15.55 -30.19 11.20
C ASN A 122 15.15 -29.80 9.76
N SER A 123 14.13 -28.97 9.60
CA SER A 123 13.62 -28.52 8.30
C SER A 123 13.05 -27.11 8.42
N PRO A 124 13.91 -26.11 8.69
CA PRO A 124 13.47 -24.74 8.88
C PRO A 124 12.89 -24.18 7.58
N LYS A 125 11.88 -23.32 7.70
CA LYS A 125 11.26 -22.67 6.53
C LYS A 125 12.22 -21.66 5.92
N LYS A 126 12.03 -21.40 4.62
CA LYS A 126 12.77 -20.37 3.91
C LYS A 126 12.54 -19.00 4.59
N ASN A 127 13.62 -18.35 5.02
CA ASN A 127 13.64 -17.08 5.74
C ASN A 127 13.08 -17.12 7.18
N GLN A 128 12.93 -18.29 7.79
CA GLN A 128 12.58 -18.42 9.21
C GLN A 128 13.84 -18.50 10.07
N GLY A 129 13.91 -17.73 11.14
CA GLY A 129 14.99 -17.88 12.13
C GLY A 129 14.89 -19.23 12.85
N TYR A 130 16.00 -19.94 13.01
CA TYR A 130 16.02 -21.21 13.73
C TYR A 130 17.31 -21.42 14.52
N ILE A 131 17.23 -22.26 15.55
CA ILE A 131 18.40 -22.68 16.34
C ILE A 131 19.07 -23.86 15.63
N SER A 132 20.29 -23.64 15.14
CA SER A 132 21.10 -24.69 14.53
C SER A 132 21.46 -25.76 15.58
N ASN A 133 21.45 -27.03 15.18
CA ASN A 133 21.75 -28.17 16.05
C ASN A 133 20.87 -28.30 17.31
N TYR A 134 19.66 -27.73 17.32
CA TYR A 134 18.73 -27.74 18.46
C TYR A 134 18.60 -29.11 19.14
N GLY A 135 18.35 -30.17 18.37
CA GLY A 135 18.16 -31.51 18.93
C GLY A 135 19.39 -32.11 19.60
N SER A 136 20.60 -31.72 19.17
CA SER A 136 21.83 -32.14 19.84
C SER A 136 22.04 -31.36 21.13
N LEU A 137 21.74 -30.06 21.14
CA LEU A 137 21.81 -29.21 22.34
C LEU A 137 20.85 -29.70 23.42
N VAL A 138 19.58 -29.91 23.08
CA VAL A 138 18.55 -30.40 24.03
C VAL A 138 18.95 -31.76 24.61
N ARG A 139 19.38 -32.71 23.78
CA ARG A 139 19.79 -34.04 24.24
C ARG A 139 21.04 -34.00 25.13
N GLY A 140 21.99 -33.11 24.85
CA GLY A 140 23.17 -32.93 25.68
C GLY A 140 22.84 -32.33 27.06
N LEU A 141 22.01 -31.28 27.09
CA LEU A 141 21.65 -30.58 28.32
C LEU A 141 20.70 -31.38 29.22
N LEU A 142 19.88 -32.26 28.63
CA LEU A 142 18.94 -33.10 29.37
C LEU A 142 19.41 -34.55 29.50
N ALA A 143 20.70 -34.84 29.23
CA ALA A 143 21.24 -36.21 29.26
C ALA A 143 20.99 -36.92 30.60
N ASP A 144 21.05 -36.17 31.70
CA ASP A 144 20.80 -36.68 33.06
C ASP A 144 19.30 -36.79 33.40
N ASN A 145 18.41 -36.38 32.49
CA ASN A 145 16.95 -36.37 32.65
C ASN A 145 16.27 -37.18 31.51
N PRO A 146 16.51 -38.50 31.43
CA PRO A 146 16.04 -39.33 30.31
C PRO A 146 14.51 -39.34 30.18
N GLU A 147 13.78 -39.24 31.29
CA GLU A 147 12.31 -39.18 31.27
C GLU A 147 11.81 -37.95 30.49
N VAL A 148 12.39 -36.77 30.73
CA VAL A 148 12.03 -35.52 30.05
C VAL A 148 12.33 -35.63 28.54
N ILE A 149 13.47 -36.23 28.17
CA ILE A 149 13.84 -36.41 26.75
C ILE A 149 12.78 -37.23 26.00
N THR A 150 12.20 -38.26 26.62
CA THR A 150 11.22 -39.14 25.93
C THR A 150 9.90 -38.46 25.62
N VAL A 151 9.53 -37.43 26.39
CA VAL A 151 8.27 -36.69 26.24
C VAL A 151 8.47 -35.28 25.67
N MET A 152 9.67 -34.95 25.21
CA MET A 152 10.03 -33.69 24.58
C MET A 152 10.33 -33.87 23.09
N SER A 153 9.96 -32.88 22.27
CA SER A 153 10.47 -32.82 20.89
C SER A 153 11.93 -32.39 20.88
N SER A 154 12.80 -33.18 20.24
CA SER A 154 14.18 -32.77 19.93
C SER A 154 14.32 -32.10 18.56
N SER A 155 13.25 -32.08 17.75
CA SER A 155 13.27 -31.52 16.39
C SER A 155 12.52 -30.20 16.27
N SER A 156 11.71 -29.84 17.26
CA SER A 156 10.86 -28.65 17.18
C SER A 156 10.68 -27.93 18.51
N TYR A 157 10.37 -26.64 18.41
CA TYR A 157 10.13 -25.75 19.55
C TYR A 157 9.14 -24.64 19.17
N ILE A 158 8.67 -23.89 20.17
CA ILE A 158 7.78 -22.73 19.99
C ILE A 158 8.62 -21.46 20.08
N SER A 159 8.51 -20.57 19.09
CA SER A 159 9.20 -19.27 19.09
C SER A 159 8.23 -18.11 19.25
N ILE A 160 8.31 -17.40 20.39
CA ILE A 160 7.62 -16.12 20.61
C ILE A 160 8.29 -15.04 19.76
N THR A 161 9.62 -15.04 19.70
CA THR A 161 10.41 -14.05 18.94
C THR A 161 10.04 -14.02 17.46
N GLU A 162 10.00 -15.18 16.80
CA GLU A 162 9.65 -15.30 15.39
C GLU A 162 8.20 -14.87 15.17
N PHE A 163 7.29 -15.27 16.06
CA PHE A 163 5.88 -14.91 16.00
C PHE A 163 5.64 -13.40 16.10
N GLU A 164 6.29 -12.73 17.06
CA GLU A 164 6.18 -11.28 17.23
C GLU A 164 6.80 -10.52 16.05
N SER A 165 7.94 -10.97 15.53
CA SER A 165 8.59 -10.39 14.36
C SER A 165 7.69 -10.47 13.12
N ASP A 166 7.18 -11.66 12.83
CA ASP A 166 6.22 -11.91 11.75
C ASP A 166 4.98 -11.01 11.88
N ASN A 167 4.39 -10.98 13.09
CA ASN A 167 3.17 -10.22 13.36
C ASN A 167 3.41 -8.71 13.20
N LEU A 168 4.56 -8.21 13.62
CA LEU A 168 4.94 -6.81 13.48
C LEU A 168 5.14 -6.42 12.01
N ALA A 169 5.82 -7.26 11.23
CA ALA A 169 5.96 -7.05 9.79
C ALA A 169 4.59 -7.04 9.09
N PHE A 170 3.70 -7.97 9.48
CA PHE A 170 2.34 -8.05 8.97
C PHE A 170 1.50 -6.82 9.33
N MET A 171 1.61 -6.31 10.56
CA MET A 171 0.94 -5.07 10.99
C MET A 171 1.40 -3.86 10.17
N PHE A 172 2.71 -3.72 9.91
CA PHE A 172 3.21 -2.65 9.06
C PHE A 172 2.68 -2.76 7.62
N TYR A 173 2.54 -3.97 7.09
CA TYR A 173 1.93 -4.17 5.79
C TYR A 173 0.46 -3.72 5.76
N ILE A 174 -0.34 -4.07 6.78
CA ILE A 174 -1.73 -3.58 6.90
C ILE A 174 -1.77 -2.06 6.99
N LEU A 175 -0.95 -1.45 7.85
CA LEU A 175 -0.89 0.00 8.01
C LEU A 175 -0.50 0.71 6.72
N PHE A 176 0.42 0.14 5.95
CA PHE A 176 0.80 0.64 4.64
C PHE A 176 -0.38 0.63 3.66
N LEU A 177 -1.17 -0.44 3.61
CA LEU A 177 -2.38 -0.52 2.77
C LEU A 177 -3.45 0.50 3.18
N ILE A 178 -3.65 0.70 4.50
CA ILE A 178 -4.55 1.73 5.02
C ILE A 178 -4.04 3.13 4.64
N GLY A 179 -2.73 3.36 4.73
CA GLY A 179 -2.09 4.60 4.29
C GLY A 179 -2.33 4.89 2.80
N LEU A 180 -2.20 3.86 1.94
CA LEU A 180 -2.54 3.96 0.51
C LEU A 180 -4.01 4.31 0.29
N CYS A 181 -4.92 3.71 1.05
CA CYS A 181 -6.35 4.05 0.99
C CYS A 181 -6.57 5.55 1.23
N VAL A 182 -6.06 6.09 2.34
CA VAL A 182 -6.17 7.52 2.67
C VAL A 182 -5.54 8.39 1.58
N PHE A 183 -4.35 8.02 1.11
CA PHE A 183 -3.64 8.72 0.05
C PHE A 183 -4.49 8.86 -1.23
N PHE A 184 -5.09 7.78 -1.71
CA PHE A 184 -5.93 7.81 -2.92
C PHE A 184 -7.22 8.61 -2.71
N VAL A 185 -7.85 8.55 -1.53
CA VAL A 185 -9.01 9.39 -1.21
C VAL A 185 -8.63 10.87 -1.25
N VAL A 186 -7.53 11.26 -0.62
CA VAL A 186 -7.05 12.65 -0.60
C VAL A 186 -6.77 13.16 -2.01
N ILE A 187 -6.04 12.40 -2.83
CA ILE A 187 -5.81 12.76 -4.24
C ILE A 187 -7.13 12.88 -5.00
N GLY A 188 -8.08 11.98 -4.76
CA GLY A 188 -9.41 12.02 -5.37
C GLY A 188 -10.19 13.30 -5.03
N ILE A 189 -10.14 13.74 -3.76
CA ILE A 189 -10.78 14.97 -3.28
C ILE A 189 -10.11 16.20 -3.89
N ILE A 190 -8.77 16.25 -3.89
CA ILE A 190 -8.01 17.36 -4.49
C ILE A 190 -8.31 17.45 -6.00
N GLY A 191 -8.33 16.31 -6.70
CA GLY A 191 -8.69 16.24 -8.11
C GLY A 191 -10.11 16.76 -8.38
N ARG A 192 -11.08 16.35 -7.57
CA ARG A 192 -12.47 16.84 -7.65
C ARG A 192 -12.55 18.35 -7.45
N LYS A 193 -11.89 18.90 -6.42
CA LYS A 193 -11.84 20.35 -6.17
C LYS A 193 -11.27 21.11 -7.37
N LYS A 194 -10.16 20.62 -7.95
CA LYS A 194 -9.56 21.23 -9.15
C LYS A 194 -10.48 21.18 -10.37
N ASN A 195 -11.23 20.09 -10.55
CA ASN A 195 -12.17 19.97 -11.66
C ASN A 195 -13.34 20.95 -11.49
N ILE A 196 -13.93 21.02 -10.29
CA ILE A 196 -15.02 21.95 -9.98
C ILE A 196 -14.57 23.40 -10.20
N ALA A 197 -13.41 23.78 -9.66
CA ALA A 197 -12.87 25.13 -9.85
C ALA A 197 -12.68 25.50 -11.32
N ALA A 198 -12.28 24.54 -12.18
CA ALA A 198 -12.13 24.79 -13.62
C ALA A 198 -13.46 25.06 -14.33
N TYR A 199 -14.56 24.43 -13.87
CA TYR A 199 -15.90 24.73 -14.38
C TYR A 199 -16.44 26.04 -13.83
N GLU A 200 -16.25 26.30 -12.53
CA GLU A 200 -16.68 27.54 -11.88
C GLU A 200 -15.99 28.79 -12.46
N GLU A 201 -14.70 28.71 -12.80
CA GLU A 201 -13.96 29.77 -13.49
C GLU A 201 -14.64 30.14 -14.83
N ILE A 202 -15.08 29.13 -15.58
CA ILE A 202 -15.78 29.33 -16.85
C ILE A 202 -17.21 29.85 -16.65
N TYR A 203 -17.94 29.35 -15.65
CA TYR A 203 -19.29 29.83 -15.36
C TYR A 203 -19.31 31.27 -14.84
N ALA A 204 -18.25 31.70 -14.14
CA ALA A 204 -18.08 33.09 -13.73
C ALA A 204 -17.82 34.01 -14.93
N ALA A 205 -17.01 33.58 -15.89
CA ALA A 205 -16.73 34.35 -17.10
C ALA A 205 -17.92 34.35 -18.09
N TYR A 206 -18.62 33.21 -18.20
CA TYR A 206 -19.68 32.96 -19.18
C TYR A 206 -20.86 32.23 -18.51
N PRO A 207 -21.78 32.97 -17.86
CA PRO A 207 -22.93 32.38 -17.17
C PRO A 207 -23.80 31.50 -18.07
N GLU A 208 -23.87 31.80 -19.37
CA GLU A 208 -24.61 31.01 -20.37
C GLU A 208 -24.11 29.56 -20.51
N ALA A 209 -22.84 29.29 -20.17
CA ALA A 209 -22.27 27.96 -20.21
C ALA A 209 -22.74 27.05 -19.06
N LYS A 210 -23.36 27.63 -18.02
CA LYS A 210 -23.88 26.88 -16.86
C LYS A 210 -25.08 26.00 -17.24
N ASP A 211 -25.97 26.53 -18.07
CA ASP A 211 -27.18 25.83 -18.51
C ASP A 211 -26.89 24.91 -19.71
N ASN A 212 -25.98 25.31 -20.60
CA ASN A 212 -25.55 24.49 -21.73
C ASN A 212 -24.05 24.63 -22.02
N LEU A 213 -23.25 23.69 -21.52
CA LEU A 213 -21.79 23.68 -21.75
C LEU A 213 -21.40 23.51 -23.23
N ASN A 214 -22.30 23.01 -24.09
CA ASN A 214 -21.99 22.85 -25.52
C ASN A 214 -21.88 24.18 -26.25
N ILE A 215 -22.42 25.27 -25.69
CA ILE A 215 -22.29 26.61 -26.27
C ILE A 215 -20.82 27.00 -26.47
N LEU A 216 -19.93 26.50 -25.61
CA LEU A 216 -18.49 26.69 -25.68
C LEU A 216 -17.83 26.04 -26.90
N LEU A 217 -18.50 25.10 -27.57
CA LEU A 217 -18.06 24.51 -28.84
C LEU A 217 -18.87 25.04 -30.02
N GLU A 218 -20.19 25.12 -29.87
CA GLU A 218 -21.10 25.53 -30.94
C GLU A 218 -20.89 26.98 -31.37
N GLN A 219 -20.54 27.86 -30.43
CA GLN A 219 -20.29 29.28 -30.67
C GLN A 219 -18.79 29.63 -30.51
N ALA A 220 -17.91 28.63 -30.58
CA ALA A 220 -16.47 28.86 -30.53
C ALA A 220 -15.99 29.57 -31.79
N SER A 221 -15.17 30.60 -31.62
CA SER A 221 -14.53 31.31 -32.73
C SER A 221 -13.49 30.43 -33.44
N PHE A 222 -12.98 29.40 -32.75
CA PHE A 222 -12.16 28.34 -33.31
C PHE A 222 -12.51 27.01 -32.65
N HIS A 223 -12.68 25.94 -33.42
CA HIS A 223 -12.97 24.61 -32.88
C HIS A 223 -12.26 23.54 -33.70
N ASP A 224 -11.38 22.79 -33.03
CA ASP A 224 -10.76 21.57 -33.56
C ASP A 224 -11.33 20.35 -32.83
N ASP A 225 -12.21 19.63 -33.53
CA ASP A 225 -12.84 18.42 -33.02
C ASP A 225 -11.91 17.20 -32.98
N VAL A 226 -10.82 17.22 -33.74
CA VAL A 226 -9.83 16.13 -33.78
C VAL A 226 -8.91 16.23 -32.57
N LEU A 227 -8.27 17.38 -32.36
CA LEU A 227 -7.38 17.62 -31.22
C LEU A 227 -8.13 17.87 -29.91
N LYS A 228 -9.44 18.11 -29.99
CA LYS A 228 -10.33 18.45 -28.87
C LYS A 228 -9.94 19.76 -28.21
N ILE A 229 -9.76 20.79 -29.04
CA ILE A 229 -9.40 22.16 -28.68
C ILE A 229 -10.51 23.09 -29.17
N ALA A 230 -10.84 24.13 -28.40
CA ALA A 230 -11.71 25.21 -28.84
C ALA A 230 -11.24 26.54 -28.26
N VAL A 231 -11.52 27.64 -28.95
CA VAL A 231 -11.37 29.00 -28.43
C VAL A 231 -12.75 29.64 -28.42
N TYR A 232 -13.25 29.91 -27.21
CA TYR A 232 -14.53 30.59 -27.00
C TYR A 232 -14.27 31.96 -26.39
N LYS A 233 -14.56 33.01 -27.17
CA LYS A 233 -14.23 34.40 -26.82
C LYS A 233 -12.74 34.50 -26.43
N ASP A 234 -12.45 34.87 -25.18
CA ASP A 234 -11.08 35.03 -24.67
C ASP A 234 -10.48 33.76 -24.03
N HIS A 235 -11.15 32.61 -24.10
CA HIS A 235 -10.70 31.39 -23.39
C HIS A 235 -10.31 30.27 -24.34
N LEU A 236 -9.12 29.70 -24.12
CA LEU A 236 -8.69 28.44 -24.73
C LEU A 236 -9.20 27.28 -23.88
N ILE A 237 -9.82 26.31 -24.54
CA ILE A 237 -10.48 25.16 -23.92
C ILE A 237 -9.92 23.87 -24.53
N THR A 238 -9.57 22.90 -23.68
CA THR A 238 -9.27 21.53 -24.10
C THR A 238 -10.21 20.55 -23.41
N TYR A 239 -10.69 19.54 -24.14
CA TYR A 239 -11.72 18.62 -23.65
C TYR A 239 -11.48 17.13 -23.95
N TYR A 240 -10.23 16.73 -24.25
CA TYR A 240 -9.87 15.32 -24.52
C TYR A 240 -9.88 14.44 -23.27
N ARG A 241 -9.14 14.83 -22.23
CA ARG A 241 -9.01 14.09 -20.95
C ARG A 241 -9.43 14.95 -19.77
N GLY A 242 -10.62 15.51 -19.92
CA GLY A 242 -11.24 16.42 -18.96
C GLY A 242 -11.27 17.84 -19.48
N PHE A 243 -12.07 18.66 -18.81
CA PHE A 243 -12.25 20.05 -19.17
C PHE A 243 -11.17 20.91 -18.53
N LYS A 244 -10.46 21.66 -19.36
CA LYS A 244 -9.51 22.68 -18.94
C LYS A 244 -9.79 23.92 -19.75
N ALA A 245 -9.80 25.06 -19.07
CA ALA A 245 -9.93 26.36 -19.70
C ALA A 245 -8.90 27.31 -19.12
N ILE A 246 -8.44 28.24 -19.95
CA ILE A 246 -7.56 29.31 -19.52
C ILE A 246 -7.89 30.59 -20.29
N ASP A 247 -7.93 31.69 -19.56
CA ASP A 247 -8.04 33.03 -20.13
C ASP A 247 -6.75 33.37 -20.89
N LEU A 248 -6.87 33.56 -22.21
CA LEU A 248 -5.78 33.86 -23.13
C LEU A 248 -5.13 35.22 -22.83
N LYS A 249 -5.82 36.15 -22.17
CA LYS A 249 -5.23 37.43 -21.73
C LYS A 249 -4.16 37.26 -20.65
N GLN A 250 -4.22 36.15 -19.91
CA GLN A 250 -3.27 35.85 -18.83
C GLN A 250 -2.08 35.01 -19.29
N VAL A 251 -2.10 34.53 -20.54
CA VAL A 251 -1.07 33.64 -21.10
C VAL A 251 0.02 34.46 -21.79
N VAL A 252 1.27 34.16 -21.48
CA VAL A 252 2.46 34.76 -22.12
C VAL A 252 3.07 33.81 -23.14
N HIS A 253 3.03 32.51 -22.85
CA HIS A 253 3.63 31.49 -23.68
C HIS A 253 2.74 30.26 -23.70
N LEU A 254 2.40 29.77 -24.89
CA LEU A 254 1.69 28.52 -25.09
C LEU A 254 2.52 27.63 -26.01
N TYR A 255 2.82 26.42 -25.57
CA TYR A 255 3.59 25.48 -26.39
C TYR A 255 3.10 24.05 -26.28
N HIS A 256 3.42 23.24 -27.29
CA HIS A 256 3.13 21.81 -27.28
C HIS A 256 4.20 21.04 -26.50
N HIS A 257 3.79 20.07 -25.70
CA HIS A 257 4.69 19.17 -25.00
C HIS A 257 4.22 17.73 -25.12
N ILE A 258 5.13 16.85 -25.55
CA ILE A 258 4.88 15.41 -25.67
C ILE A 258 5.48 14.69 -24.47
N LEU A 259 4.61 14.19 -23.61
CA LEU A 259 5.00 13.31 -22.51
C LEU A 259 5.06 11.87 -23.03
N THR A 260 6.26 11.29 -23.05
CA THR A 260 6.45 9.89 -23.44
C THR A 260 6.52 9.02 -22.20
N MET A 261 5.52 8.15 -22.00
CA MET A 261 5.57 7.13 -20.95
C MET A 261 6.20 5.86 -21.50
N HIS A 262 7.30 5.42 -20.90
CA HIS A 262 7.93 4.13 -21.16
C HIS A 262 7.30 3.06 -20.28
N ARG A 263 6.97 1.90 -20.87
CA ARG A 263 6.57 0.69 -20.16
C ARG A 263 7.60 -0.37 -20.49
N GLY A 264 8.62 -0.52 -19.62
CA GLY A 264 9.83 -1.30 -19.95
C GLY A 264 10.65 -0.64 -21.08
N PHE A 265 11.17 -1.44 -22.01
CA PHE A 265 12.02 -1.00 -23.13
C PHE A 265 11.26 -0.43 -24.34
N VAL A 266 9.92 -0.32 -24.27
CA VAL A 266 9.10 0.17 -25.39
C VAL A 266 8.30 1.40 -24.95
N ALA A 267 8.35 2.47 -25.75
CA ALA A 267 7.50 3.64 -25.58
C ALA A 267 6.04 3.23 -25.83
N SER A 268 5.23 3.18 -24.77
CA SER A 268 3.87 2.62 -24.83
C SER A 268 2.81 3.68 -25.14
N ASN A 269 3.02 4.93 -24.72
CA ASN A 269 2.01 5.98 -24.91
C ASN A 269 2.66 7.37 -24.98
N ARG A 270 2.34 8.13 -26.03
CA ARG A 270 2.72 9.54 -26.16
C ARG A 270 1.50 10.40 -25.82
N ASN A 271 1.56 11.18 -24.75
CA ASN A 271 0.50 12.09 -24.37
C ASN A 271 0.87 13.51 -24.82
N SER A 272 0.07 14.07 -25.72
CA SER A 272 0.19 15.46 -26.17
C SER A 272 -0.51 16.40 -25.20
N THR A 273 0.16 17.46 -24.79
CA THR A 273 -0.34 18.43 -23.82
C THR A 273 0.05 19.83 -24.26
N LEU A 274 -0.90 20.76 -24.27
CA LEU A 274 -0.60 22.18 -24.36
C LEU A 274 -0.18 22.70 -22.99
N VAL A 275 0.96 23.37 -22.92
CA VAL A 275 1.45 24.01 -21.71
C VAL A 275 1.33 25.51 -21.86
N ALA A 276 0.43 26.10 -21.07
CA ALA A 276 0.26 27.54 -20.99
C ALA A 276 1.04 28.08 -19.78
N ILE A 277 1.90 29.06 -20.00
CA ILE A 277 2.61 29.80 -18.96
C ILE A 277 1.87 31.13 -18.76
N ARG A 278 1.38 31.35 -17.53
CA ARG A 278 0.72 32.61 -17.14
C ARG A 278 1.73 33.70 -16.80
N ASN A 279 1.28 34.96 -16.72
CA ASN A 279 2.09 36.12 -16.29
C ASN A 279 2.87 35.89 -14.97
N ASN A 280 2.33 35.07 -14.06
CA ASN A 280 2.95 34.69 -12.79
C ASN A 280 3.89 33.47 -12.87
N GLN A 281 4.32 33.09 -14.07
CA GLN A 281 5.16 31.93 -14.38
C GLN A 281 4.58 30.56 -14.00
N LYS A 282 3.33 30.48 -13.53
CA LYS A 282 2.68 29.19 -13.26
C LYS A 282 2.35 28.48 -14.58
N LYS A 283 2.77 27.21 -14.66
CA LYS A 283 2.47 26.33 -15.79
C LYS A 283 1.08 25.70 -15.60
N TYR A 284 0.28 25.75 -16.65
CA TYR A 284 -1.03 25.13 -16.71
C TYR A 284 -1.04 24.11 -17.86
N GLN A 285 -1.30 22.85 -17.54
CA GLN A 285 -1.27 21.74 -18.49
C GLN A 285 -2.68 21.42 -18.99
N MET A 286 -2.82 21.39 -20.30
CA MET A 286 -4.09 21.22 -21.01
C MET A 286 -3.97 20.04 -21.98
N PRO A 287 -4.39 18.82 -21.60
CA PRO A 287 -4.24 17.63 -22.43
C PRO A 287 -5.06 17.71 -23.72
N ILE A 288 -4.43 17.37 -24.85
CA ILE A 288 -5.06 17.32 -26.18
C ILE A 288 -5.00 15.91 -26.74
N LYS A 289 -5.85 15.61 -27.73
CA LYS A 289 -5.84 14.30 -28.38
C LYS A 289 -4.61 14.19 -29.27
N ASN A 290 -3.70 13.27 -28.95
CA ASN A 290 -2.59 12.92 -29.82
C ASN A 290 -3.09 12.05 -30.99
N ILE A 291 -2.78 12.46 -32.22
CA ILE A 291 -3.10 11.73 -33.47
C ILE A 291 -1.86 11.17 -34.16
N GLY A 292 -0.76 11.04 -33.43
CA GLY A 292 0.51 10.51 -33.91
C GLY A 292 1.39 11.59 -34.54
N LYS A 293 2.07 11.24 -35.63
CA LYS A 293 3.07 12.10 -36.30
C LYS A 293 2.50 13.40 -36.86
N THR A 294 1.19 13.46 -37.10
CA THR A 294 0.51 14.63 -37.68
C THR A 294 -0.07 15.58 -36.63
N THR A 295 0.15 15.31 -35.33
CA THR A 295 -0.40 16.15 -34.25
C THR A 295 0.10 17.58 -34.35
N ASP A 296 1.41 17.78 -34.55
CA ASP A 296 2.01 19.12 -34.67
C ASP A 296 1.50 19.85 -35.91
N THR A 297 1.40 19.16 -37.04
CA THR A 297 0.84 19.72 -38.29
C THR A 297 -0.60 20.19 -38.09
N LYS A 298 -1.43 19.40 -37.40
CA LYS A 298 -2.81 19.79 -37.13
C LYS A 298 -2.88 20.94 -36.13
N LEU A 299 -1.99 20.94 -35.14
CA LEU A 299 -1.91 21.97 -34.11
C LEU A 299 -1.52 23.33 -34.68
N GLN A 300 -0.81 23.37 -35.81
CA GLN A 300 -0.48 24.61 -36.51
C GLN A 300 -1.72 25.48 -36.76
N SER A 301 -2.86 24.88 -37.16
CA SER A 301 -4.11 25.63 -37.35
C SER A 301 -4.62 26.32 -36.08
N THR A 302 -4.38 25.73 -34.90
CA THR A 302 -4.70 26.34 -33.61
C THR A 302 -3.74 27.49 -33.32
N PHE A 303 -2.44 27.31 -33.59
CA PHE A 303 -1.44 28.35 -33.37
C PHE A 303 -1.58 29.53 -34.32
N ASP A 304 -1.90 29.30 -35.60
CA ASP A 304 -2.17 30.37 -36.56
C ASP A 304 -3.36 31.21 -36.12
N TYR A 305 -4.44 30.56 -35.65
CA TYR A 305 -5.60 31.26 -35.11
C TYR A 305 -5.22 32.15 -33.91
N LEU A 306 -4.46 31.59 -32.95
CA LEU A 306 -4.02 32.32 -31.76
C LEU A 306 -3.04 33.44 -32.09
N TYR A 307 -2.16 33.26 -33.06
CA TYR A 307 -1.22 34.29 -33.51
C TYR A 307 -1.96 35.52 -34.05
N ASN A 308 -3.00 35.29 -34.84
CA ASN A 308 -3.78 36.36 -35.47
C ASN A 308 -4.68 37.11 -34.48
N HIS A 309 -5.23 36.44 -33.47
CA HIS A 309 -6.23 37.02 -32.55
C HIS A 309 -5.66 37.40 -31.17
N PHE A 310 -4.53 36.80 -30.77
CA PHE A 310 -3.88 37.01 -29.48
C PHE A 310 -2.35 37.15 -29.67
N PRO A 311 -1.90 38.20 -30.39
CA PRO A 311 -0.50 38.35 -30.81
C PRO A 311 0.49 38.55 -29.66
N HIS A 312 0.00 38.86 -28.45
CA HIS A 312 0.83 38.96 -27.24
C HIS A 312 1.33 37.59 -26.73
N ILE A 313 0.73 36.49 -27.19
CA ILE A 313 1.10 35.14 -26.77
C ILE A 313 2.25 34.63 -27.64
N ARG A 314 3.36 34.26 -27.00
CA ARG A 314 4.43 33.51 -27.67
C ARG A 314 3.96 32.08 -27.90
N LEU A 315 4.07 31.59 -29.13
CA LEU A 315 3.65 30.24 -29.52
C LEU A 315 4.88 29.38 -29.83
N GLY A 316 4.83 28.11 -29.46
CA GLY A 316 5.91 27.15 -29.73
C GLY A 316 5.41 25.71 -29.91
N VAL A 317 6.15 24.92 -30.67
CA VAL A 317 5.95 23.46 -30.78
C VAL A 317 7.07 22.76 -30.01
#